data_AF-W2PC65-F1
#
_entry.id   AF-W2PC65-F1
#
_cell.length_a   1.000
_cell.length_b   1.000
_cell.length_c   1.000
_cell.angle_alpha   90.00
_cell.angle_beta   90.00
_cell.angle_gamma   90.00
#
_symmetry.space_group_name_H-M   'P 1'
#
loop_
_entity.id
_entity.type
_entity.pdbx_description
1 polymer ?
#
loop_
_entity_poly.entity_id
_entity_poly.type
_entity_poly.pdbx_seq_one_letter_code
_entity_poly.pdbx_strand_id
1 'polypeptide(L)'
;MSTDQFADFMQGSPMAKAPTSDKSLWVRLVRMAYDGSGDGMMMLQSTFPTTQIVEFRDEHQRSVTHLAIIAGDLELLEFVLESGATLDDSDDCGASPLTTALLGRHYQAADMLVAYGCDVDHVNATLQTSMYVLALFGDLSAVQWLLARGADLETRDAGGNSPLHLAAAYCSLPVVEFLLAAGADVNAQNATEATPLHIAAPNGTCAVVEALLKFGGDLEAMDENGNTPLINAAFVSQRTAPHFASGDQTTQYAVVSLLLQHGADVNAVNNEGDTALFGAVHNEYDAVVKLLLANGADARVRNNQQETLLHVLARGYASNVVIWRELLQHQVDIMARDRRNLTCAMVWTRRQGLYTQDDDSTQQQGIAWIEGLILSESAVGPAH
;
A
#
# COMPACT_ATOMS: atom_id res chain seq x y z
N MET A 1 10.90 2.89 47.22
CA MET A 1 9.95 1.90 47.77
C MET A 1 10.02 0.66 46.88
N SER A 2 10.07 -0.53 47.49
CA SER A 2 10.30 -1.81 46.80
C SER A 2 9.09 -2.24 45.96
N THR A 3 9.36 -3.10 44.98
CA THR A 3 8.45 -3.71 43.99
C THR A 3 7.18 -4.36 44.54
N ASP A 4 7.08 -4.55 45.86
CA ASP A 4 5.92 -5.13 46.52
C ASP A 4 4.80 -4.11 46.82
N GLN A 5 5.03 -2.81 46.65
CA GLN A 5 3.97 -1.79 46.79
C GLN A 5 3.13 -1.57 45.52
N PHE A 6 3.58 -2.09 44.37
CA PHE A 6 2.85 -1.95 43.11
C PHE A 6 1.68 -2.95 43.02
N ALA A 7 1.78 -4.09 43.72
CA ALA A 7 0.70 -5.09 43.80
C ALA A 7 -0.43 -4.66 44.75
N ASP A 8 -0.11 -3.93 45.83
CA ASP A 8 -1.11 -3.40 46.77
C ASP A 8 -1.88 -2.19 46.20
N PHE A 9 -1.32 -1.45 45.24
CA PHE A 9 -2.01 -0.37 44.53
C PHE A 9 -3.17 -0.88 43.64
N MET A 10 -3.05 -2.10 43.11
CA MET A 10 -4.04 -2.70 42.20
C MET A 10 -5.26 -3.33 42.89
N GLN A 11 -5.33 -3.35 44.23
CA GLN A 11 -6.48 -3.92 44.98
C GLN A 11 -7.48 -2.88 45.53
N GLY A 12 -7.29 -1.59 45.25
CA GLY A 12 -8.24 -0.52 45.59
C GLY A 12 -9.03 -0.06 44.37
N SER A 13 -10.36 -0.18 44.42
CA SER A 13 -11.36 0.35 43.48
C SER A 13 -10.96 1.72 42.83
N PRO A 14 -11.27 1.96 41.53
CA PRO A 14 -10.70 3.00 40.64
C PRO A 14 -11.23 4.43 40.90
N MET A 15 -11.42 4.83 42.15
CA MET A 15 -11.96 6.15 42.53
C MET A 15 -11.25 6.75 43.76
N ALA A 16 -9.92 6.70 43.79
CA ALA A 16 -9.12 7.38 44.81
C ALA A 16 -8.69 8.76 44.32
N LYS A 17 -9.57 9.76 44.50
CA LYS A 17 -9.37 11.18 44.18
C LYS A 17 -7.96 11.69 44.54
N ALA A 18 -7.13 11.97 43.54
CA ALA A 18 -6.05 12.94 43.69
C ALA A 18 -6.66 14.36 43.80
N PRO A 19 -6.04 15.30 44.53
CA PRO A 19 -6.61 16.62 44.68
C PRO A 19 -6.51 17.34 43.34
N THR A 20 -7.66 17.69 42.77
CA THR A 20 -7.84 18.59 41.61
C THR A 20 -7.22 19.99 41.77
N SER A 21 -6.46 20.21 42.85
CA SER A 21 -5.87 21.49 43.26
C SER A 21 -4.36 21.59 43.09
N ASP A 22 -3.66 20.59 42.54
CA ASP A 22 -2.22 20.73 42.29
C ASP A 22 -1.96 21.65 41.08
N LYS A 23 -1.83 22.94 41.38
CA LYS A 23 -1.54 24.01 40.41
C LYS A 23 -0.25 23.74 39.63
N SER A 24 0.65 22.87 40.09
CA SER A 24 1.89 22.57 39.38
C SER A 24 1.64 21.79 38.08
N LEU A 25 0.70 20.83 38.08
CA LEU A 25 0.32 20.07 36.88
C LEU A 25 -0.37 20.99 35.86
N TRP A 26 -1.24 21.89 36.34
CA TRP A 26 -1.86 22.94 35.52
C TRP A 26 -0.83 23.86 34.85
N VAL A 27 0.17 24.34 35.61
CA VAL A 27 1.23 25.20 35.07
C VAL A 27 2.11 24.44 34.09
N ARG A 28 2.36 23.14 34.30
CA ARG A 28 3.12 22.30 33.37
C ARG A 28 2.36 22.10 32.05
N LEU A 29 1.07 21.79 32.11
CA LEU A 29 0.21 21.66 30.92
C LEU A 29 0.16 22.96 30.11
N VAL A 30 -0.08 24.10 30.77
CA VAL A 30 -0.09 25.43 30.13
C VAL A 30 1.27 25.76 29.53
N ARG A 31 2.38 25.47 30.21
CA ARG A 31 3.72 25.69 29.62
C ARG A 31 3.94 24.87 28.36
N MET A 32 3.53 23.60 28.36
CA MET A 32 3.65 22.71 27.18
C MET A 32 2.77 23.17 26.02
N ALA A 33 1.56 23.64 26.31
CA ALA A 33 0.61 24.17 25.33
C ALA A 33 1.09 25.47 24.63
N TYR A 34 1.94 26.27 25.28
CA TYR A 34 2.27 27.63 24.84
C TYR A 34 3.76 27.88 24.52
N ASP A 35 4.62 26.86 24.55
CA ASP A 35 6.07 27.02 24.29
C ASP A 35 6.42 27.42 22.81
N GLY A 36 5.41 27.61 21.95
CA GLY A 36 5.56 28.11 20.57
C GLY A 36 5.20 29.60 20.35
N SER A 37 4.50 30.27 21.27
CA SER A 37 4.16 31.71 21.13
C SER A 37 4.22 32.43 22.48
N GLY A 38 5.11 33.43 22.56
CA GLY A 38 5.43 34.16 23.79
C GLY A 38 4.26 34.89 24.48
N ASP A 39 3.06 34.89 23.88
CA ASP A 39 1.87 35.58 24.39
C ASP A 39 1.08 34.74 25.42
N GLY A 40 1.22 33.40 25.44
CA GLY A 40 0.48 32.52 26.35
C GLY A 40 0.85 32.65 27.83
N MET A 41 2.09 33.06 28.12
CA MET A 41 2.62 33.15 29.47
C MET A 41 2.03 34.32 30.29
N MET A 42 1.44 35.34 29.63
CA MET A 42 0.83 36.49 30.31
C MET A 42 -0.56 36.23 30.90
N MET A 43 -1.22 35.13 30.55
CA MET A 43 -2.58 34.81 31.04
C MET A 43 -2.60 34.01 32.35
N LEU A 44 -1.43 33.63 32.89
CA LEU A 44 -1.26 32.74 34.04
C LEU A 44 -1.72 33.28 35.42
N GLN A 45 -2.35 34.46 35.50
CA GLN A 45 -2.58 35.13 36.79
C GLN A 45 -3.97 34.96 37.43
N SER A 46 -4.95 34.29 36.83
CA SER A 46 -6.20 34.04 37.54
C SER A 46 -7.00 32.88 36.96
N THR A 47 -7.01 31.76 37.70
CA THR A 47 -8.04 30.70 37.64
C THR A 47 -8.56 30.39 36.23
N PHE A 48 -7.75 29.72 35.41
CA PHE A 48 -8.28 29.07 34.21
C PHE A 48 -9.30 28.02 34.65
N PRO A 49 -10.57 28.09 34.21
CA PRO A 49 -11.55 27.07 34.51
C PRO A 49 -11.08 25.72 33.93
N THR A 50 -11.12 24.67 34.74
CA THR A 50 -10.80 23.28 34.33
C THR A 50 -11.49 22.89 33.02
N THR A 51 -12.71 23.37 32.82
CA THR A 51 -13.53 23.14 31.62
C THR A 51 -12.94 23.75 30.34
N GLN A 52 -12.18 24.85 30.41
CA GLN A 52 -11.58 25.44 29.20
C GLN A 52 -10.28 24.75 28.78
N ILE A 53 -9.60 24.05 29.70
CA ILE A 53 -8.34 23.38 29.35
C ILE A 53 -8.55 22.06 28.65
N VAL A 54 -9.58 21.30 29.05
CA VAL A 54 -9.86 19.99 28.44
C VAL A 54 -10.23 20.14 26.96
N GLU A 55 -10.77 21.30 26.59
CA GLU A 55 -11.07 21.71 25.22
C GLU A 55 -9.86 22.34 24.49
N PHE A 56 -8.72 22.56 25.16
CA PHE A 56 -7.55 23.18 24.54
C PHE A 56 -6.98 22.31 23.41
N ARG A 57 -6.70 22.97 22.28
CA ARG A 57 -6.00 22.41 21.13
C ARG A 57 -4.84 23.33 20.79
N ASP A 58 -3.67 22.77 20.49
CA ASP A 58 -2.53 23.56 20.02
C ASP A 58 -2.61 23.86 18.51
N GLU A 59 -1.53 24.40 17.93
CA GLU A 59 -1.47 24.72 16.49
C GLU A 59 -1.63 23.51 15.56
N HIS A 60 -1.33 22.31 16.06
CA HIS A 60 -1.47 21.03 15.36
C HIS A 60 -2.77 20.31 15.70
N GLN A 61 -3.76 21.02 16.27
CA GLN A 61 -5.01 20.44 16.76
C GLN A 61 -4.81 19.33 17.83
N ARG A 62 -3.65 19.25 18.46
CA ARG A 62 -3.38 18.23 19.50
C ARG A 62 -4.13 18.60 20.77
N SER A 63 -4.90 17.66 21.30
CA SER A 63 -5.57 17.81 22.59
C SER A 63 -4.58 17.76 23.77
N VAL A 64 -5.03 18.19 24.94
CA VAL A 64 -4.25 18.06 26.19
C VAL A 64 -3.86 16.62 26.50
N THR A 65 -4.68 15.64 26.07
CA THR A 65 -4.38 14.21 26.16
C THR A 65 -3.16 13.83 25.31
N HIS A 66 -3.08 14.32 24.06
CA HIS A 66 -1.89 14.14 23.21
C HIS A 66 -0.65 14.75 23.86
N LEU A 67 -0.75 15.98 24.36
CA LEU A 67 0.39 16.68 24.94
C LEU A 67 0.94 15.96 26.18
N ALA A 68 0.06 15.43 27.04
CA ALA A 68 0.47 14.64 28.20
C ALA A 68 1.21 13.34 27.78
N ILE A 69 0.75 12.69 26.71
CA ILE A 69 1.39 11.49 26.15
C ILE A 69 2.74 11.81 25.52
N ILE A 70 2.84 12.88 24.73
CA ILE A 70 4.09 13.33 24.09
C ILE A 70 5.14 13.70 25.14
N ALA A 71 4.70 14.32 26.25
CA ALA A 71 5.55 14.63 27.38
C ALA A 71 6.05 13.37 28.14
N GLY A 72 5.38 12.23 27.96
CA GLY A 72 5.69 10.99 28.68
C GLY A 72 5.36 11.06 30.18
N ASP A 73 4.44 11.94 30.57
CA ASP A 73 4.09 12.16 31.97
C ASP A 73 2.74 11.49 32.31
N LEU A 74 2.84 10.32 32.95
CA LEU A 74 1.66 9.53 33.32
C LEU A 74 0.81 10.18 34.42
N GLU A 75 1.43 10.93 35.35
CA GLU A 75 0.67 11.65 36.39
C GLU A 75 -0.15 12.77 35.75
N LEU A 76 0.45 13.48 34.79
CA LEU A 76 -0.25 14.51 34.03
C LEU A 76 -1.35 13.92 33.15
N LEU A 77 -1.09 12.77 32.52
CA LEU A 77 -2.11 12.07 31.74
C LEU A 77 -3.30 11.68 32.61
N GLU A 78 -3.06 11.00 33.74
CA GLU A 78 -4.10 10.60 34.68
C GLU A 78 -4.93 11.82 35.13
N PHE A 79 -4.26 12.90 35.50
CA PHE A 79 -4.91 14.15 35.90
C PHE A 79 -5.84 14.73 34.82
N VAL A 80 -5.38 14.74 33.56
CA VAL A 80 -6.14 15.28 32.43
C VAL A 80 -7.34 14.37 32.09
N LEU A 81 -7.17 13.06 32.21
CA LEU A 81 -8.25 12.08 32.02
C LEU A 81 -9.32 12.15 33.12
N GLU A 82 -8.92 12.25 34.39
CA GLU A 82 -9.84 12.49 35.52
C GLU A 82 -10.63 13.79 35.38
N SER A 83 -10.05 14.78 34.69
CA SER A 83 -10.68 16.07 34.42
C SER A 83 -11.71 16.02 33.28
N GLY A 84 -11.89 14.86 32.62
CA GLY A 84 -12.84 14.67 31.53
C GLY A 84 -12.33 15.15 30.17
N ALA A 85 -11.02 15.09 29.94
CA ALA A 85 -10.46 15.34 28.62
C ALA A 85 -10.93 14.32 27.58
N THR A 86 -10.93 14.74 26.33
CA THR A 86 -11.30 13.88 25.20
C THR A 86 -10.26 12.78 25.00
N LEU A 87 -10.76 11.56 24.77
CA LEU A 87 -9.93 10.36 24.61
C LEU A 87 -9.57 10.08 23.15
N ASP A 88 -10.46 10.47 22.23
CA ASP A 88 -10.44 9.98 20.86
C ASP A 88 -10.26 11.09 19.80
N ASP A 89 -10.13 12.35 20.23
CA ASP A 89 -9.94 13.46 19.29
C ASP A 89 -8.73 13.24 18.39
N SER A 90 -8.82 13.61 17.12
CA SER A 90 -7.69 13.52 16.21
C SER A 90 -6.92 14.85 16.15
N ASP A 91 -5.58 14.77 16.03
CA ASP A 91 -4.74 15.91 15.67
C ASP A 91 -4.89 16.28 14.17
N ASP A 92 -4.12 17.28 13.71
CA ASP A 92 -4.11 17.75 12.32
C ASP A 92 -3.62 16.69 11.32
N CYS A 93 -2.90 15.67 11.80
CA CYS A 93 -2.44 14.52 11.04
C CYS A 93 -3.45 13.36 11.07
N GLY A 94 -4.54 13.49 11.83
CA GLY A 94 -5.55 12.44 11.99
C GLY A 94 -5.17 11.38 13.03
N ALA A 95 -4.13 11.57 13.85
CA ALA A 95 -3.77 10.64 14.92
C ALA A 95 -4.59 10.93 16.18
N SER A 96 -5.11 9.88 16.83
CA SER A 96 -5.73 9.96 18.16
C SER A 96 -4.67 9.87 19.27
N PRO A 97 -5.01 10.20 20.54
CA PRO A 97 -4.12 9.99 21.67
C PRO A 97 -3.61 8.54 21.77
N LEU A 98 -4.48 7.57 21.45
CA LEU A 98 -4.11 6.16 21.42
C LEU A 98 -3.07 5.89 20.32
N THR A 99 -3.29 6.37 19.10
CA THR A 99 -2.32 6.25 18.00
C THR A 99 -0.98 6.89 18.37
N THR A 100 -0.98 8.09 18.96
CA THR A 100 0.25 8.76 19.43
C THR A 100 0.97 7.96 20.50
N ALA A 101 0.25 7.42 21.49
CA ALA A 101 0.84 6.59 22.54
C ALA A 101 1.50 5.33 21.95
N LEU A 102 0.83 4.67 21.02
CA LEU A 102 1.32 3.43 20.40
C LEU A 102 2.54 3.68 19.49
N LEU A 103 2.51 4.71 18.64
CA LEU A 103 3.66 5.12 17.83
C LEU A 103 4.87 5.53 18.68
N GLY A 104 4.62 6.20 19.81
CA GLY A 104 5.63 6.56 20.80
C GLY A 104 6.09 5.38 21.67
N ARG A 105 5.49 4.19 21.55
CA ARG A 105 5.70 3.02 22.42
C ARG A 105 5.43 3.29 23.90
N HIS A 106 4.56 4.25 24.18
CA HIS A 106 4.10 4.61 25.53
C HIS A 106 2.93 3.68 25.94
N TYR A 107 3.19 2.36 26.01
CA TYR A 107 2.14 1.36 26.26
C TYR A 107 1.40 1.54 27.60
N GLN A 108 2.06 2.09 28.62
CA GLN A 108 1.41 2.42 29.90
C GLN A 108 0.39 3.55 29.76
N ALA A 109 0.67 4.54 28.89
CA ALA A 109 -0.29 5.58 28.57
C ALA A 109 -1.46 5.02 27.76
N ALA A 110 -1.18 4.14 26.79
CA ALA A 110 -2.21 3.44 26.02
C ALA A 110 -3.12 2.58 26.93
N ASP A 111 -2.54 1.88 27.91
CA ASP A 111 -3.29 1.10 28.91
C ASP A 111 -4.21 2.00 29.74
N MET A 112 -3.71 3.18 30.13
CA MET A 112 -4.51 4.17 30.85
C MET A 112 -5.67 4.69 29.99
N LEU A 113 -5.43 5.03 28.73
CA LEU A 113 -6.51 5.47 27.82
C LEU A 113 -7.64 4.44 27.71
N VAL A 114 -7.28 3.16 27.51
CA VAL A 114 -8.27 2.06 27.42
C VAL A 114 -8.99 1.86 28.76
N ALA A 115 -8.30 1.98 29.89
CA ALA A 115 -8.92 1.89 31.22
C ALA A 115 -9.95 3.01 31.47
N TYR A 116 -9.74 4.20 30.88
CA TYR A 116 -10.67 5.33 30.93
C TYR A 116 -11.77 5.26 29.85
N GLY A 117 -11.79 4.21 29.02
CA GLY A 117 -12.86 3.96 28.05
C GLY A 117 -12.62 4.54 26.65
N CYS A 118 -11.36 4.72 26.25
CA CYS A 118 -11.01 5.06 24.87
C CYS A 118 -11.52 4.00 23.90
N ASP A 119 -12.07 4.45 22.77
CA ASP A 119 -12.48 3.55 21.70
C ASP A 119 -11.25 3.08 20.90
N VAL A 120 -10.91 1.80 21.07
CA VAL A 120 -9.73 1.19 20.43
C VAL A 120 -9.82 1.24 18.90
N ASP A 121 -11.04 1.19 18.36
CA ASP A 121 -11.34 1.23 16.94
C ASP A 121 -11.85 2.59 16.49
N HIS A 122 -11.57 3.66 17.26
CA HIS A 122 -11.94 5.00 16.87
C HIS A 122 -11.43 5.34 15.47
N VAL A 123 -12.33 5.89 14.65
CA VAL A 123 -12.02 6.36 13.30
C VAL A 123 -11.83 7.86 13.28
N ASN A 124 -10.73 8.32 12.71
CA ASN A 124 -10.49 9.75 12.48
C ASN A 124 -11.38 10.29 11.33
N ALA A 125 -11.19 11.56 10.98
CA ALA A 125 -11.95 12.24 9.92
C ALA A 125 -11.78 11.62 8.51
N THR A 126 -10.75 10.80 8.28
CA THR A 126 -10.48 10.08 7.01
C THR A 126 -10.87 8.61 7.08
N LEU A 127 -11.64 8.20 8.10
CA LEU A 127 -12.07 6.81 8.32
C LEU A 127 -10.91 5.85 8.63
N GLN A 128 -9.85 6.32 9.25
CA GLN A 128 -8.69 5.51 9.62
C GLN A 128 -8.68 5.24 11.13
N THR A 129 -8.45 3.98 11.51
CA THR A 129 -8.27 3.55 12.90
C THR A 129 -6.81 3.59 13.33
N SER A 130 -6.54 3.39 14.62
CA SER A 130 -5.17 3.13 15.11
C SER A 130 -4.54 1.94 14.37
N MET A 131 -5.32 0.88 14.10
CA MET A 131 -4.87 -0.31 13.37
C MET A 131 -4.39 0.05 11.95
N TYR A 132 -5.11 0.92 11.24
CA TYR A 132 -4.70 1.42 9.92
C TYR A 132 -3.29 1.99 9.96
N VAL A 133 -3.05 2.96 10.85
CA VAL A 133 -1.78 3.69 10.93
C VAL A 133 -0.63 2.75 11.32
N LEU A 134 -0.87 1.85 12.27
CA LEU A 134 0.18 0.94 12.77
C LEU A 134 0.52 -0.17 11.77
N ALA A 135 -0.47 -0.68 11.02
CA ALA A 135 -0.22 -1.62 9.92
C ALA A 135 0.58 -0.95 8.79
N LEU A 136 0.27 0.32 8.48
CA LEU A 136 1.00 1.15 7.51
C LEU A 136 2.49 1.28 7.87
N PHE A 137 2.78 1.63 9.13
CA PHE A 137 4.16 1.78 9.62
C PHE A 137 4.86 0.44 9.92
N GLY A 138 4.15 -0.67 9.84
CA GLY A 138 4.70 -2.00 10.13
C GLY A 138 5.04 -2.23 11.60
N ASP A 139 4.40 -1.52 12.55
CA ASP A 139 4.68 -1.69 13.97
C ASP A 139 3.97 -2.92 14.54
N LEU A 140 4.65 -4.07 14.46
CA LEU A 140 4.14 -5.35 14.94
C LEU A 140 3.74 -5.32 16.42
N SER A 141 4.53 -4.67 17.27
CA SER A 141 4.27 -4.66 18.72
C SER A 141 2.99 -3.90 19.05
N ALA A 142 2.75 -2.78 18.36
CA ALA A 142 1.55 -1.98 18.53
C ALA A 142 0.30 -2.68 17.95
N VAL A 143 0.43 -3.34 16.79
CA VAL A 143 -0.64 -4.18 16.20
C VAL A 143 -1.02 -5.32 17.15
N GLN A 144 -0.03 -6.02 17.72
CA GLN A 144 -0.25 -7.06 18.74
C GLN A 144 -0.98 -6.51 19.96
N TRP A 145 -0.59 -5.32 20.42
CA TRP A 145 -1.20 -4.67 21.57
C TRP A 145 -2.68 -4.34 21.35
N LEU A 146 -3.03 -3.85 20.15
CA LEU A 146 -4.41 -3.53 19.75
C LEU A 146 -5.29 -4.78 19.72
N LEU A 147 -4.86 -5.83 19.01
CA LEU A 147 -5.64 -7.08 18.91
C LEU A 147 -5.84 -7.73 20.29
N ALA A 148 -4.85 -7.66 21.17
CA ALA A 148 -4.97 -8.16 22.54
C ALA A 148 -6.03 -7.41 23.38
N ARG A 149 -6.46 -6.21 22.93
CA ARG A 149 -7.50 -5.38 23.55
C ARG A 149 -8.82 -5.38 22.77
N GLY A 150 -8.97 -6.30 21.83
CA GLY A 150 -10.23 -6.49 21.11
C GLY A 150 -10.45 -5.54 19.95
N ALA A 151 -9.39 -4.88 19.45
CA ALA A 151 -9.45 -4.14 18.20
C ALA A 151 -9.94 -5.05 17.06
N ASP A 152 -10.78 -4.52 16.18
CA ASP A 152 -11.26 -5.25 15.02
C ASP A 152 -10.15 -5.45 13.97
N LEU A 153 -9.80 -6.72 13.76
CA LEU A 153 -8.82 -7.17 12.78
C LEU A 153 -9.24 -6.85 11.33
N GLU A 154 -10.55 -6.70 11.10
CA GLU A 154 -11.15 -6.51 9.79
C GLU A 154 -11.68 -5.08 9.57
N THR A 155 -11.13 -4.10 10.30
CA THR A 155 -11.38 -2.68 10.02
C THR A 155 -11.11 -2.34 8.55
N ARG A 156 -11.80 -1.33 8.04
CA ARG A 156 -11.72 -0.91 6.63
C ARG A 156 -11.53 0.60 6.56
N ASP A 157 -10.54 1.04 5.78
CA ASP A 157 -10.37 2.47 5.47
C ASP A 157 -11.39 2.95 4.42
N ALA A 158 -11.29 4.23 4.04
CA ALA A 158 -12.14 4.82 3.00
C ALA A 158 -12.02 4.13 1.62
N GLY A 159 -10.91 3.44 1.34
CA GLY A 159 -10.68 2.63 0.14
C GLY A 159 -11.07 1.15 0.31
N GLY A 160 -11.66 0.77 1.43
CA GLY A 160 -11.99 -0.62 1.75
C GLY A 160 -10.77 -1.49 2.08
N ASN A 161 -9.59 -0.92 2.29
CA ASN A 161 -8.39 -1.69 2.63
C ASN A 161 -8.49 -2.20 4.07
N SER A 162 -8.24 -3.50 4.23
CA SER A 162 -8.03 -4.13 5.54
C SER A 162 -6.63 -3.85 6.09
N PRO A 163 -6.36 -4.07 7.39
CA PRO A 163 -5.01 -4.02 7.94
C PRO A 163 -4.02 -4.91 7.16
N LEU A 164 -4.48 -6.05 6.63
CA LEU A 164 -3.66 -6.93 5.81
C LEU A 164 -3.30 -6.32 4.45
N HIS A 165 -4.21 -5.57 3.80
CA HIS A 165 -3.90 -4.82 2.58
C HIS A 165 -2.79 -3.79 2.84
N LEU A 166 -2.88 -3.06 3.95
CA LEU A 166 -1.90 -2.04 4.30
C LEU A 166 -0.54 -2.67 4.61
N ALA A 167 -0.51 -3.74 5.40
CA ALA A 167 0.73 -4.46 5.70
C ALA A 167 1.38 -5.04 4.43
N ALA A 168 0.56 -5.51 3.48
CA ALA A 168 1.01 -5.97 2.16
C ALA A 168 1.55 -4.81 1.29
N ALA A 169 0.88 -3.66 1.27
CA ALA A 169 1.31 -2.46 0.54
C ALA A 169 2.68 -1.96 1.02
N TYR A 170 2.89 -1.94 2.33
CA TYR A 170 4.12 -1.44 2.95
C TYR A 170 5.15 -2.54 3.22
N CYS A 171 4.90 -3.74 2.70
CA CYS A 171 5.85 -4.85 2.71
C CYS A 171 6.32 -5.28 4.11
N SER A 172 5.48 -5.10 5.12
CA SER A 172 5.79 -5.49 6.49
C SER A 172 5.51 -6.97 6.71
N LEU A 173 6.45 -7.83 6.33
CA LEU A 173 6.34 -9.28 6.51
C LEU A 173 5.94 -9.69 7.94
N PRO A 174 6.55 -9.14 9.02
CA PRO A 174 6.18 -9.55 10.37
C PRO A 174 4.73 -9.24 10.73
N VAL A 175 4.20 -8.11 10.25
CA VAL A 175 2.79 -7.75 10.46
C VAL A 175 1.88 -8.63 9.61
N VAL A 176 2.23 -8.88 8.34
CA VAL A 176 1.48 -9.79 7.45
C VAL A 176 1.35 -11.18 8.08
N GLU A 177 2.47 -11.80 8.49
CA GLU A 177 2.45 -13.13 9.10
C GLU A 177 1.62 -13.17 10.39
N PHE A 178 1.71 -12.11 11.20
CA PHE A 178 0.94 -12.00 12.42
C PHE A 178 -0.57 -11.85 12.18
N LEU A 179 -0.98 -10.95 11.28
CA LEU A 179 -2.39 -10.74 10.94
C LEU A 179 -3.01 -12.02 10.35
N LEU A 180 -2.29 -12.71 9.46
CA LEU A 180 -2.72 -14.00 8.91
C LEU A 180 -2.86 -15.06 9.99
N ALA A 181 -1.89 -15.15 10.91
CA ALA A 181 -1.96 -16.07 12.05
C ALA A 181 -3.09 -15.73 13.04
N ALA A 182 -3.46 -14.45 13.14
CA ALA A 182 -4.60 -13.97 13.92
C ALA A 182 -5.96 -14.23 13.25
N GLY A 183 -5.97 -14.75 12.01
CA GLY A 183 -7.19 -15.10 11.27
C GLY A 183 -7.71 -14.02 10.35
N ALA A 184 -6.87 -13.06 9.94
CA ALA A 184 -7.25 -12.07 8.94
C ALA A 184 -7.64 -12.77 7.62
N ASP A 185 -8.65 -12.25 6.94
CA ASP A 185 -9.08 -12.77 5.65
C ASP A 185 -8.03 -12.46 4.58
N VAL A 186 -7.27 -13.49 4.19
CA VAL A 186 -6.23 -13.43 3.16
C VAL A 186 -6.77 -13.00 1.79
N ASN A 187 -8.07 -13.20 1.55
CA ASN A 187 -8.77 -12.89 0.30
C ASN A 187 -9.76 -11.73 0.46
N ALA A 188 -9.65 -10.95 1.54
CA ALA A 188 -10.45 -9.74 1.70
C ALA A 188 -10.33 -8.86 0.46
N GLN A 189 -11.45 -8.33 -0.03
CA GLN A 189 -11.46 -7.41 -1.16
C GLN A 189 -11.66 -5.98 -0.68
N ASN A 190 -10.87 -5.05 -1.23
CA ASN A 190 -11.05 -3.62 -1.02
C ASN A 190 -12.10 -3.02 -2.00
N ALA A 191 -12.23 -1.70 -2.04
CA ALA A 191 -13.22 -1.03 -2.88
C ALA A 191 -12.99 -1.20 -4.39
N THR A 192 -11.78 -1.55 -4.81
CA THR A 192 -11.42 -1.87 -6.20
C THR A 192 -11.37 -3.39 -6.43
N GLU A 193 -12.02 -4.17 -5.57
CA GLU A 193 -12.05 -5.63 -5.58
C GLU A 193 -10.67 -6.30 -5.45
N ALA A 194 -9.62 -5.53 -5.17
CA ALA A 194 -8.25 -6.01 -5.04
C ALA A 194 -8.09 -6.72 -3.69
N THR A 195 -7.37 -7.85 -3.71
CA THR A 195 -6.98 -8.59 -2.51
C THR A 195 -5.58 -8.17 -2.03
N PRO A 196 -5.15 -8.53 -0.80
CA PRO A 196 -3.77 -8.27 -0.36
C PRO A 196 -2.72 -8.82 -1.32
N LEU A 197 -3.00 -9.92 -2.03
CA LEU A 197 -2.11 -10.49 -3.02
C LEU A 197 -1.99 -9.60 -4.29
N HIS A 198 -3.08 -8.97 -4.72
CA HIS A 198 -3.06 -7.97 -5.79
C HIS A 198 -2.20 -6.76 -5.42
N ILE A 199 -2.19 -6.38 -4.14
CA ILE A 199 -1.39 -5.25 -3.63
C ILE A 199 0.09 -5.64 -3.50
N ALA A 200 0.39 -6.84 -2.99
CA ALA A 200 1.76 -7.29 -2.76
C ALA A 200 2.52 -7.60 -4.05
N ALA A 201 1.86 -8.17 -5.06
CA ALA A 201 2.52 -8.66 -6.27
C ALA A 201 3.25 -7.54 -7.06
N PRO A 202 2.63 -6.37 -7.31
CA PRO A 202 3.31 -5.18 -7.85
C PRO A 202 4.54 -4.70 -7.07
N ASN A 203 4.51 -4.81 -5.75
CA ASN A 203 5.52 -4.23 -4.88
C ASN A 203 6.82 -5.02 -4.85
N GLY A 204 6.83 -6.22 -5.43
CA GLY A 204 8.06 -6.96 -5.63
C GLY A 204 8.55 -7.77 -4.44
N THR A 205 7.74 -7.87 -3.39
CA THR A 205 8.15 -8.49 -2.13
C THR A 205 7.77 -9.95 -2.07
N CYS A 206 8.65 -10.77 -2.63
CA CYS A 206 8.47 -12.24 -2.70
C CYS A 206 8.12 -12.85 -1.34
N ALA A 207 8.68 -12.35 -0.23
CA ALA A 207 8.39 -12.89 1.09
C ALA A 207 6.92 -12.65 1.54
N VAL A 208 6.36 -11.48 1.24
CA VAL A 208 4.95 -11.17 1.54
C VAL A 208 4.03 -11.97 0.62
N VAL A 209 4.36 -12.04 -0.67
CA VAL A 209 3.63 -12.87 -1.65
C VAL A 209 3.61 -14.34 -1.20
N GLU A 210 4.76 -14.90 -0.84
CA GLU A 210 4.88 -16.27 -0.32
C GLU A 210 4.04 -16.48 0.94
N ALA A 211 4.06 -15.53 1.88
CA ALA A 211 3.25 -15.60 3.09
C ALA A 211 1.75 -15.62 2.77
N LEU A 212 1.27 -14.72 1.89
CA LEU A 212 -0.13 -14.69 1.47
C LEU A 212 -0.55 -16.00 0.79
N LEU A 213 0.28 -16.53 -0.14
CA LEU A 213 0.02 -17.80 -0.81
C LEU A 213 -0.03 -18.98 0.15
N LYS A 214 0.90 -19.03 1.11
CA LYS A 214 0.94 -20.08 2.14
C LYS A 214 -0.34 -20.13 2.99
N PHE A 215 -0.98 -18.98 3.21
CA PHE A 215 -2.24 -18.88 3.95
C PHE A 215 -3.50 -19.00 3.07
N GLY A 216 -3.34 -19.35 1.79
CA GLY A 216 -4.48 -19.61 0.89
C GLY A 216 -4.93 -18.38 0.09
N GLY A 217 -4.03 -17.43 -0.17
CA GLY A 217 -4.27 -16.34 -1.10
C GLY A 217 -4.66 -16.89 -2.48
N ASP A 218 -5.77 -16.39 -3.01
CA ASP A 218 -6.31 -16.82 -4.30
C ASP A 218 -5.52 -16.19 -5.45
N LEU A 219 -4.87 -17.05 -6.23
CA LEU A 219 -4.09 -16.68 -7.42
C LEU A 219 -4.95 -16.19 -8.58
N GLU A 220 -6.23 -16.54 -8.58
CA GLU A 220 -7.17 -16.26 -9.68
C GLU A 220 -8.26 -15.27 -9.28
N ALA A 221 -8.17 -14.70 -8.08
CA ALA A 221 -8.99 -13.55 -7.70
C ALA A 221 -8.79 -12.43 -8.71
N MET A 222 -9.85 -11.68 -8.98
CA MET A 222 -9.85 -10.58 -9.95
C MET A 222 -10.16 -9.26 -9.24
N ASP A 223 -9.38 -8.22 -9.55
CA ASP A 223 -9.71 -6.84 -9.18
C ASP A 223 -10.78 -6.23 -10.10
N GLU A 224 -11.15 -4.96 -9.87
CA GLU A 224 -12.18 -4.24 -10.64
C GLU A 224 -11.90 -4.19 -12.16
N ASN A 225 -10.64 -4.34 -12.56
CA ASN A 225 -10.20 -4.36 -13.95
C ASN A 225 -10.10 -5.78 -14.51
N GLY A 226 -10.47 -6.80 -13.72
CA GLY A 226 -10.36 -8.21 -14.07
C GLY A 226 -8.93 -8.73 -13.99
N ASN A 227 -7.97 -7.95 -13.46
CA ASN A 227 -6.60 -8.41 -13.38
C ASN A 227 -6.47 -9.44 -12.26
N THR A 228 -5.77 -10.54 -12.54
CA THR A 228 -5.26 -11.43 -11.49
C THR A 228 -3.98 -10.84 -10.88
N PRO A 229 -3.51 -11.31 -9.71
CA PRO A 229 -2.23 -10.90 -9.16
C PRO A 229 -1.05 -11.08 -10.12
N LEU A 230 -1.08 -12.12 -10.97
CA LEU A 230 -0.08 -12.34 -12.02
C LEU A 230 -0.11 -11.24 -13.09
N ILE A 231 -1.31 -10.83 -13.52
CA ILE A 231 -1.48 -9.72 -14.47
C ILE A 231 -0.98 -8.40 -13.85
N ASN A 232 -1.34 -8.12 -12.59
CA ASN A 232 -0.88 -6.92 -11.90
C ASN A 232 0.66 -6.88 -11.75
N ALA A 233 1.31 -8.01 -11.42
CA ALA A 233 2.78 -8.09 -11.38
C ALA A 233 3.42 -7.75 -12.74
N ALA A 234 2.82 -8.18 -13.85
CA ALA A 234 3.38 -7.97 -15.18
C ALA A 234 3.18 -6.54 -15.73
N PHE A 235 2.11 -5.84 -15.33
CA PHE A 235 1.79 -4.49 -15.82
C PHE A 235 2.46 -3.35 -15.05
N VAL A 236 3.17 -3.63 -13.96
CA VAL A 236 3.85 -2.60 -13.16
C VAL A 236 5.12 -2.11 -13.84
N SER A 237 5.24 -0.79 -13.98
CA SER A 237 6.43 -0.11 -14.51
C SER A 237 7.04 0.81 -13.45
N GLN A 238 8.31 1.19 -13.57
CA GLN A 238 8.93 2.20 -12.67
C GLN A 238 8.16 3.53 -12.60
N ARG A 239 7.37 3.87 -13.63
CA ARG A 239 6.59 5.12 -13.68
C ARG A 239 5.26 5.03 -12.94
N THR A 240 4.71 3.82 -12.83
CA THR A 240 3.40 3.53 -12.24
C THR A 240 3.51 2.81 -10.90
N ALA A 241 4.71 2.34 -10.56
CA ALA A 241 5.06 1.80 -9.26
C ALA A 241 4.73 2.82 -8.15
N PRO A 242 4.00 2.43 -7.09
CA PRO A 242 3.92 3.25 -5.89
C PRO A 242 5.34 3.52 -5.36
N HIS A 243 5.53 4.59 -4.58
CA HIS A 243 6.84 5.07 -4.12
C HIS A 243 7.77 4.02 -3.47
N PHE A 244 7.24 2.85 -3.11
CA PHE A 244 7.93 1.73 -2.47
C PHE A 244 8.21 0.51 -3.38
N ALA A 245 7.58 0.42 -4.56
CA ALA A 245 7.83 -0.67 -5.50
C ALA A 245 9.05 -0.34 -6.38
N SER A 246 9.99 -1.30 -6.53
CA SER A 246 11.20 -1.06 -7.33
C SER A 246 10.89 -0.85 -8.82
N GLY A 247 9.76 -1.39 -9.29
CA GLY A 247 9.36 -1.36 -10.70
C GLY A 247 10.43 -1.91 -11.64
N ASP A 248 11.40 -2.67 -11.13
CA ASP A 248 12.50 -3.20 -11.92
C ASP A 248 12.17 -4.62 -12.42
N GLN A 249 12.74 -4.97 -13.57
CA GLN A 249 12.51 -6.25 -14.22
C GLN A 249 12.96 -7.46 -13.39
N THR A 250 13.96 -7.31 -12.51
CA THR A 250 14.51 -8.43 -11.72
C THR A 250 13.56 -8.79 -10.59
N THR A 251 13.02 -7.77 -9.92
CA THR A 251 12.02 -7.90 -8.89
C THR A 251 10.72 -8.48 -9.44
N GLN A 252 10.24 -7.97 -10.59
CA GLN A 252 9.04 -8.54 -11.22
C GLN A 252 9.26 -9.97 -11.70
N TYR A 253 10.45 -10.29 -12.23
CA TYR A 253 10.80 -11.68 -12.57
C TYR A 253 10.66 -12.60 -11.36
N ALA A 254 11.14 -12.20 -10.18
CA ALA A 254 11.07 -13.02 -8.98
C ALA A 254 9.62 -13.26 -8.54
N VAL A 255 8.77 -12.23 -8.52
CA VAL A 255 7.35 -12.37 -8.16
C VAL A 255 6.56 -13.18 -9.19
N VAL A 256 6.72 -12.90 -10.49
CA VAL A 256 6.06 -13.66 -11.55
C VAL A 256 6.48 -15.12 -11.50
N SER A 257 7.78 -15.41 -11.31
CA SER A 257 8.28 -16.77 -11.15
C SER A 257 7.64 -17.48 -9.96
N LEU A 258 7.51 -16.77 -8.83
CA LEU A 258 6.87 -17.31 -7.63
C LEU A 258 5.39 -17.64 -7.86
N LEU A 259 4.62 -16.72 -8.45
CA LEU A 259 3.19 -16.93 -8.73
C LEU A 259 2.98 -18.13 -9.69
N LEU A 260 3.81 -18.25 -10.73
CA LEU A 260 3.77 -19.39 -11.65
C LEU A 260 4.15 -20.71 -10.97
N GLN A 261 5.13 -20.70 -10.05
CA GLN A 261 5.49 -21.89 -9.27
C GLN A 261 4.36 -22.39 -8.38
N HIS A 262 3.54 -21.47 -7.86
CA HIS A 262 2.33 -21.79 -7.09
C HIS A 262 1.11 -22.11 -7.98
N GLY A 263 1.25 -22.07 -9.30
CA GLY A 263 0.25 -22.55 -10.25
C GLY A 263 -0.71 -21.50 -10.80
N ALA A 264 -0.34 -20.22 -10.80
CA ALA A 264 -1.13 -19.16 -11.43
C ALA A 264 -1.37 -19.45 -12.91
N ASP A 265 -2.59 -19.20 -13.41
CA ASP A 265 -2.91 -19.36 -14.83
C ASP A 265 -2.20 -18.28 -15.65
N VAL A 266 -1.17 -18.70 -16.38
CA VAL A 266 -0.36 -17.84 -17.26
C VAL A 266 -1.17 -17.18 -18.38
N ASN A 267 -2.32 -17.78 -18.74
CA ASN A 267 -3.18 -17.33 -19.84
C ASN A 267 -4.49 -16.68 -19.36
N ALA A 268 -4.63 -16.40 -18.06
CA ALA A 268 -5.74 -15.60 -17.55
C ALA A 268 -5.80 -14.25 -18.27
N VAL A 269 -7.02 -13.76 -18.48
CA VAL A 269 -7.28 -12.49 -19.18
C VAL A 269 -8.09 -11.55 -18.30
N ASN A 270 -7.76 -10.26 -18.37
CA ASN A 270 -8.50 -9.21 -17.69
C ASN A 270 -9.71 -8.70 -18.49
N ASN A 271 -10.36 -7.64 -18.01
CA ASN A 271 -11.52 -7.03 -18.68
C ASN A 271 -11.20 -6.41 -20.05
N GLU A 272 -9.92 -6.13 -20.33
CA GLU A 272 -9.43 -5.69 -21.64
C GLU A 272 -9.06 -6.85 -22.57
N GLY A 273 -9.11 -8.09 -22.09
CA GLY A 273 -8.62 -9.27 -22.81
C GLY A 273 -7.09 -9.38 -22.82
N ASP A 274 -6.41 -8.60 -21.98
CA ASP A 274 -4.96 -8.65 -21.83
C ASP A 274 -4.58 -9.77 -20.84
N THR A 275 -3.58 -10.56 -21.23
CA THR A 275 -2.87 -11.53 -20.38
C THR A 275 -1.68 -10.87 -19.69
N ALA A 276 -1.06 -11.57 -18.73
CA ALA A 276 0.18 -11.11 -18.11
C ALA A 276 1.30 -10.88 -19.16
N LEU A 277 1.30 -11.62 -20.27
CA LEU A 277 2.26 -11.45 -21.36
C LEU A 277 2.12 -10.09 -22.05
N PHE A 278 0.91 -9.52 -22.15
CA PHE A 278 0.73 -8.16 -22.67
C PHE A 278 1.41 -7.11 -21.78
N GLY A 279 1.30 -7.23 -20.45
CA GLY A 279 1.95 -6.32 -19.51
C GLY A 279 3.47 -6.39 -19.58
N ALA A 280 4.02 -7.61 -19.58
CA ALA A 280 5.47 -7.82 -19.69
C ALA A 280 6.04 -7.26 -21.01
N VAL A 281 5.30 -7.37 -22.11
CA VAL A 281 5.66 -6.80 -23.41
C VAL A 281 5.54 -5.27 -23.42
N HIS A 282 4.48 -4.71 -22.83
CA HIS A 282 4.29 -3.26 -22.69
C HIS A 282 5.48 -2.61 -21.97
N ASN A 283 5.92 -3.21 -20.88
CA ASN A 283 7.02 -2.72 -20.05
C ASN A 283 8.42 -3.12 -20.56
N GLU A 284 8.49 -3.88 -21.65
CA GLU A 284 9.72 -4.38 -22.26
C GLU A 284 10.60 -5.22 -21.34
N TYR A 285 9.98 -5.99 -20.44
CA TYR A 285 10.64 -6.89 -19.51
C TYR A 285 10.97 -8.23 -20.17
N ASP A 286 12.06 -8.29 -20.94
CA ASP A 286 12.40 -9.47 -21.76
C ASP A 286 12.59 -10.76 -20.94
N ALA A 287 13.10 -10.66 -19.72
CA ALA A 287 13.24 -11.81 -18.81
C ALA A 287 11.87 -12.34 -18.35
N VAL A 288 10.91 -11.45 -18.09
CA VAL A 288 9.54 -11.82 -17.70
C VAL A 288 8.80 -12.38 -18.91
N VAL A 289 8.96 -11.80 -20.10
CA VAL A 289 8.43 -12.33 -21.37
C VAL A 289 8.92 -13.76 -21.60
N LYS A 290 10.24 -14.00 -21.52
CA LYS A 290 10.82 -15.34 -21.68
C LYS A 290 10.30 -16.32 -20.64
N LEU A 291 10.16 -15.87 -19.38
CA LEU A 291 9.61 -16.69 -18.31
C LEU A 291 8.17 -17.11 -18.57
N LEU A 292 7.30 -16.16 -18.95
CA LEU A 292 5.90 -16.43 -19.26
C LEU A 292 5.77 -17.38 -20.46
N LEU A 293 6.51 -17.14 -21.55
CA LEU A 293 6.53 -18.03 -22.72
C LEU A 293 7.02 -19.44 -22.37
N ALA A 294 8.07 -19.56 -21.54
CA ALA A 294 8.57 -20.84 -21.05
C ALA A 294 7.55 -21.61 -20.18
N ASN A 295 6.63 -20.90 -19.53
CA ASN A 295 5.53 -21.48 -18.75
C ASN A 295 4.24 -21.65 -19.55
N GLY A 296 4.28 -21.51 -20.88
CA GLY A 296 3.13 -21.83 -21.75
C GLY A 296 2.19 -20.65 -22.02
N ALA A 297 2.65 -19.41 -21.84
CA ALA A 297 1.91 -18.25 -22.32
C ALA A 297 1.72 -18.30 -23.84
N ASP A 298 0.50 -18.07 -24.32
CA ASP A 298 0.22 -18.01 -25.75
C ASP A 298 0.68 -16.66 -26.34
N ALA A 299 1.71 -16.70 -27.19
CA ALA A 299 2.21 -15.51 -27.89
C ALA A 299 1.25 -14.97 -28.98
N ARG A 300 0.23 -15.74 -29.37
CA ARG A 300 -0.70 -15.42 -30.46
C ARG A 300 -2.01 -14.80 -29.97
N VAL A 301 -2.10 -14.52 -28.67
CA VAL A 301 -3.25 -13.88 -28.05
C VAL A 301 -3.60 -12.55 -28.70
N ARG A 302 -4.89 -12.25 -28.68
CA ARG A 302 -5.43 -10.96 -29.08
C ARG A 302 -6.30 -10.44 -27.95
N ASN A 303 -6.07 -9.19 -27.57
CA ASN A 303 -6.92 -8.53 -26.60
C ASN A 303 -8.25 -8.11 -27.22
N ASN A 304 -9.12 -7.48 -26.42
CA ASN A 304 -10.41 -7.03 -26.90
C ASN A 304 -10.26 -6.09 -28.10
N GLN A 305 -9.22 -5.25 -28.12
CA GLN A 305 -8.90 -4.34 -29.22
C GLN A 305 -8.35 -5.03 -30.49
N GLN A 306 -8.34 -6.37 -30.51
CA GLN A 306 -7.77 -7.20 -31.57
C GLN A 306 -6.26 -6.99 -31.76
N GLU A 307 -5.59 -6.34 -30.80
CA GLU A 307 -4.16 -6.11 -30.81
C GLU A 307 -3.43 -7.41 -30.46
N THR A 308 -2.36 -7.71 -31.21
CA THR A 308 -1.39 -8.75 -30.84
C THR A 308 -0.29 -8.16 -29.95
N LEU A 309 0.54 -9.02 -29.35
CA LEU A 309 1.72 -8.57 -28.59
C LEU A 309 2.66 -7.66 -29.41
N LEU A 310 2.76 -7.88 -30.73
CA LEU A 310 3.56 -7.02 -31.62
C LEU A 310 2.97 -5.61 -31.76
N HIS A 311 1.64 -5.45 -31.69
CA HIS A 311 1.02 -4.12 -31.68
C HIS A 311 1.37 -3.38 -30.39
N VAL A 312 1.30 -4.07 -29.25
CA VAL A 312 1.63 -3.48 -27.95
C VAL A 312 3.11 -3.11 -27.86
N LEU A 313 4.01 -3.99 -28.32
CA LEU A 313 5.44 -3.71 -28.41
C LEU A 313 5.74 -2.51 -29.33
N ALA A 314 5.02 -2.39 -30.45
CA ALA A 314 5.13 -1.25 -31.37
C ALA A 314 4.61 0.08 -30.77
N ARG A 315 3.63 0.03 -29.85
CA ARG A 315 3.15 1.21 -29.09
C ARG A 315 4.09 1.59 -27.96
N GLY A 316 4.77 0.62 -27.34
CA GLY A 316 5.79 0.80 -26.31
C GLY A 316 7.03 1.55 -26.82
N TYR A 317 8.16 1.47 -26.10
CA TYR A 317 9.41 2.10 -26.56
C TYR A 317 9.94 1.44 -27.84
N ALA A 318 9.51 0.21 -28.13
CA ALA A 318 9.83 -0.59 -29.31
C ALA A 318 11.35 -0.75 -29.53
N SER A 319 12.14 -0.56 -28.48
CA SER A 319 13.60 -0.57 -28.53
C SER A 319 14.17 -1.96 -28.20
N ASN A 320 13.42 -2.77 -27.44
CA ASN A 320 13.85 -4.10 -27.06
C ASN A 320 13.68 -5.13 -28.20
N VAL A 321 14.69 -5.22 -29.06
CA VAL A 321 14.78 -6.19 -30.17
C VAL A 321 14.72 -7.65 -29.69
N VAL A 322 15.11 -7.92 -28.44
CA VAL A 322 15.06 -9.28 -27.88
C VAL A 322 13.62 -9.77 -27.85
N ILE A 323 12.68 -8.95 -27.37
CA ILE A 323 11.27 -9.33 -27.30
C ILE A 323 10.68 -9.53 -28.70
N TRP A 324 11.02 -8.67 -29.67
CA TRP A 324 10.62 -8.86 -31.06
C TRP A 324 11.05 -10.24 -31.57
N ARG A 325 12.33 -10.61 -31.38
CA ARG A 325 12.86 -11.90 -31.84
C ARG A 325 12.19 -13.08 -31.14
N GLU A 326 12.02 -13.01 -29.83
CA GLU A 326 11.32 -14.05 -29.06
C GLU A 326 9.91 -14.26 -29.62
N LEU A 327 9.09 -13.20 -29.71
CA LEU A 327 7.72 -13.32 -30.22
C LEU A 327 7.65 -13.84 -31.66
N LEU A 328 8.55 -13.42 -32.54
CA LEU A 328 8.57 -13.87 -33.94
C LEU A 328 8.88 -15.37 -34.07
N GLN A 329 9.64 -15.96 -33.14
CA GLN A 329 9.87 -17.41 -33.11
C GLN A 329 8.58 -18.22 -32.87
N HIS A 330 7.56 -17.61 -32.24
CA HIS A 330 6.28 -18.25 -31.96
C HIS A 330 5.25 -18.15 -33.11
N GLN A 331 5.69 -17.76 -34.32
CA GLN A 331 4.86 -17.60 -35.52
C GLN A 331 3.69 -16.62 -35.32
N VAL A 332 3.95 -15.51 -34.63
CA VAL A 332 2.97 -14.43 -34.47
C VAL A 332 2.72 -13.77 -35.83
N ASP A 333 1.44 -13.50 -36.14
CA ASP A 333 1.04 -12.86 -37.39
C ASP A 333 1.43 -11.37 -37.39
N ILE A 334 2.48 -11.03 -38.15
CA ILE A 334 2.95 -9.66 -38.34
C ILE A 334 1.98 -8.79 -39.15
N MET A 335 1.09 -9.41 -39.93
CA MET A 335 0.08 -8.74 -40.76
C MET A 335 -1.27 -8.67 -40.07
N ALA A 336 -1.36 -9.17 -38.84
CA ALA A 336 -2.53 -9.03 -37.99
C ALA A 336 -2.95 -7.57 -37.94
N ARG A 337 -4.26 -7.33 -38.04
CA ARG A 337 -4.85 -6.00 -37.89
C ARG A 337 -5.60 -5.88 -36.58
N ASP A 338 -5.43 -4.73 -35.92
CA ASP A 338 -6.20 -4.34 -34.74
C ASP A 338 -7.60 -3.80 -35.12
N ARG A 339 -8.39 -3.38 -34.12
CA ARG A 339 -9.72 -2.75 -34.33
C ARG A 339 -9.67 -1.47 -35.17
N ARG A 340 -8.53 -0.78 -35.25
CA ARG A 340 -8.32 0.43 -36.05
C ARG A 340 -7.86 0.09 -37.47
N ASN A 341 -7.83 -1.19 -37.82
CA ASN A 341 -7.37 -1.73 -39.10
C ASN A 341 -5.88 -1.47 -39.36
N LEU A 342 -5.07 -1.30 -38.31
CA LEU A 342 -3.63 -1.06 -38.37
C LEU A 342 -2.86 -2.36 -38.13
N THR A 343 -1.75 -2.57 -38.84
CA THR A 343 -0.77 -3.61 -38.51
C THR A 343 0.25 -3.10 -37.50
N CYS A 344 1.01 -3.99 -36.87
CA CYS A 344 2.08 -3.60 -35.94
C CYS A 344 3.13 -2.66 -36.60
N ALA A 345 3.45 -2.88 -37.88
CA ALA A 345 4.31 -1.99 -38.67
C ALA A 345 3.70 -0.59 -38.86
N MET A 346 2.39 -0.49 -39.11
CA MET A 346 1.69 0.80 -39.21
C MET A 346 1.66 1.54 -37.86
N VAL A 347 1.45 0.82 -36.77
CA VAL A 347 1.48 1.38 -35.41
C VAL A 347 2.87 1.96 -35.10
N TRP A 348 3.93 1.19 -35.41
CA TRP A 348 5.31 1.60 -35.20
C TRP A 348 5.68 2.86 -36.00
N THR A 349 5.36 2.89 -37.30
CA THR A 349 5.67 4.01 -38.20
C THR A 349 4.94 5.30 -37.82
N ARG A 350 3.68 5.21 -37.34
CA ARG A 350 2.92 6.36 -36.82
C ARG A 350 3.61 7.04 -35.64
N ARG A 351 4.22 6.28 -34.74
CA ARG A 351 4.91 6.83 -33.56
C ARG A 351 6.13 7.67 -33.94
N GLN A 352 6.84 7.30 -35.00
CA GLN A 352 8.04 8.02 -35.48
C GLN A 352 7.70 9.36 -36.17
N GLY A 353 6.43 9.74 -36.26
CA GLY A 353 5.99 10.93 -37.01
C GLY A 353 6.16 10.79 -38.53
N LEU A 354 6.47 9.59 -39.02
CA LEU A 354 6.73 9.29 -40.44
C LEU A 354 5.46 8.98 -41.24
N TYR A 355 4.28 8.98 -40.59
CA TYR A 355 3.04 8.57 -41.23
C TYR A 355 2.16 9.77 -41.59
N THR A 356 2.26 10.22 -42.85
CA THR A 356 1.16 10.93 -43.54
C THR A 356 0.32 9.87 -44.28
N GLN A 357 -1.01 10.01 -44.24
CA GLN A 357 -1.98 9.02 -44.77
C GLN A 357 -1.51 8.27 -46.03
N ASP A 358 -1.57 6.93 -45.96
CA ASP A 358 -1.46 5.98 -47.09
C ASP A 358 -0.16 5.97 -47.91
N ASP A 359 1.01 5.98 -47.26
CA ASP A 359 2.28 5.66 -47.94
C ASP A 359 2.64 4.17 -47.82
N ASP A 360 2.31 3.38 -48.85
CA ASP A 360 2.68 1.96 -49.00
C ASP A 360 4.19 1.73 -48.80
N SER A 361 5.03 2.72 -49.13
CA SER A 361 6.49 2.67 -48.94
C SER A 361 6.88 2.56 -47.46
N THR A 362 6.23 3.34 -46.60
CA THR A 362 6.53 3.39 -45.16
C THR A 362 6.07 2.11 -44.47
N GLN A 363 4.94 1.53 -44.90
CA GLN A 363 4.50 0.21 -44.44
C GLN A 363 5.49 -0.89 -44.86
N GLN A 364 5.93 -0.89 -46.12
CA GLN A 364 6.92 -1.86 -46.61
C GLN A 364 8.25 -1.76 -45.88
N GLN A 365 8.70 -0.55 -45.51
CA GLN A 365 9.89 -0.35 -44.69
C GLN A 365 9.73 -0.94 -43.29
N GLY A 366 8.60 -0.73 -42.63
CA GLY A 366 8.32 -1.31 -41.31
C GLY A 366 8.28 -2.84 -41.36
N ILE A 367 7.66 -3.42 -42.38
CA ILE A 367 7.63 -4.87 -42.60
C ILE A 367 9.05 -5.40 -42.85
N ALA A 368 9.82 -4.76 -43.74
CA ALA A 368 11.19 -5.17 -44.05
C ALA A 368 12.11 -5.11 -42.83
N TRP A 369 11.89 -4.14 -41.93
CA TRP A 369 12.60 -4.08 -40.65
C TRP A 369 12.26 -5.27 -39.75
N ILE A 370 10.96 -5.55 -39.54
CA ILE A 370 10.49 -6.70 -38.73
C ILE A 370 11.01 -8.02 -39.31
N GLU A 371 10.94 -8.22 -40.63
CA GLU A 371 11.48 -9.39 -41.31
C GLU A 371 13.01 -9.47 -41.19
N GLY A 372 13.69 -8.32 -41.22
CA GLY A 372 15.13 -8.22 -40.99
C GLY A 372 15.57 -8.68 -39.59
N LEU A 373 14.72 -8.51 -38.56
CA LEU A 373 15.00 -9.00 -37.21
C LEU A 373 15.09 -10.53 -37.13
N ILE A 374 14.40 -11.23 -38.03
CA ILE A 374 14.42 -12.71 -38.16
C ILE A 374 15.72 -13.16 -38.83
N LEU A 375 16.23 -12.38 -39.77
CA LEU A 375 17.35 -12.75 -40.66
C LEU A 375 18.73 -12.36 -40.13
N SER A 376 18.81 -11.48 -39.13
CA SER A 376 20.06 -10.85 -38.69
C SER A 376 20.14 -10.67 -37.17
N GLU A 377 21.10 -11.34 -36.53
CA GLU A 377 21.43 -11.14 -35.10
C GLU A 377 22.04 -9.75 -34.82
N SER A 378 22.61 -9.10 -35.83
CA SER A 378 23.22 -7.76 -35.74
C SER A 378 22.25 -6.60 -36.03
N ALA A 379 20.98 -6.90 -36.30
CA ALA A 379 19.96 -5.87 -36.48
C ALA A 379 19.82 -5.05 -35.19
N VAL A 380 20.13 -3.75 -35.29
CA VAL A 380 20.06 -2.81 -34.17
C VAL A 380 18.62 -2.28 -34.09
N GLY A 381 18.12 -2.07 -32.87
CA GLY A 381 16.83 -1.42 -32.65
C GLY A 381 16.81 -0.02 -33.28
N PRO A 382 15.63 0.52 -33.61
CA PRO A 382 15.55 1.85 -34.20
C PRO A 382 16.17 2.88 -33.26
N ALA A 383 17.02 3.76 -33.81
CA ALA A 383 17.60 4.85 -33.04
C ALA A 383 16.48 5.80 -32.58
N HIS A 384 16.55 6.20 -31.30
CA HIS A 384 15.63 7.17 -30.68
C HIS A 384 15.82 8.59 -31.22
#